data_AF-A0AAD5E055-F1
#
_entry.id   AF-A0AAD5E055-F1
#
_cell.length_a   1.000
_cell.length_b   1.000
_cell.length_c   1.000
_cell.angle_alpha   90.00
_cell.angle_beta   90.00
_cell.angle_gamma   90.00
#
_symmetry.space_group_name_H-M   'P 1'
#
loop_
_entity.id
_entity.type
_entity.pdbx_description
1 polymer ?
#
loop_
_entity_poly.entity_id
_entity_poly.type
_entity_poly.pdbx_seq_one_letter_code
_entity_poly.pdbx_strand_id
1 'polypeptide(L)'
;MSPQVLPPAAEPAAAQQQGGQRPAGGDQQAQQAQQQGGAMPPAGASVLELLDSFLAVQQERAAAYRRFDAAFRAYLQNQAEGPFRYVMGQLTQEFQQLSRRVIAVEAALTEQGSTELAALLRTVQDNEREKLRLTLALHALKSAHAQRRFSWQHEEQAAGLAPGVADLLQGHLCGVGCMHGAPADEPTQAEYAAAVRESYQLLQGAITAINDALEEVREAQQELLAQ
;
A
#
# COMPACT_ATOMS: atom_id res chain seq x y z
N MET A 1 17.11 37.03 -67.93
CA MET A 1 18.49 37.16 -67.41
C MET A 1 18.54 38.36 -66.49
N SER A 2 18.59 38.09 -65.18
CA SER A 2 19.19 38.88 -64.09
C SER A 2 18.66 38.30 -62.77
N PRO A 3 19.54 37.86 -61.86
CA PRO A 3 19.18 37.13 -60.65
C PRO A 3 18.84 38.08 -59.51
N GLN A 4 17.80 37.78 -58.73
CA GLN A 4 17.62 38.37 -57.40
C GLN A 4 18.07 37.35 -56.36
N VAL A 5 19.25 37.62 -55.81
CA VAL A 5 19.89 36.93 -54.70
C VAL A 5 19.22 37.42 -53.40
N LEU A 6 18.59 36.52 -52.66
CA LEU A 6 18.14 36.79 -51.29
C LEU A 6 19.35 36.78 -50.33
N PRO A 7 19.38 37.68 -49.34
CA PRO A 7 20.50 37.86 -48.42
C PRO A 7 20.60 36.78 -47.33
N PRO A 8 21.78 36.65 -46.67
CA PRO A 8 22.06 35.60 -45.68
C PRO A 8 21.36 35.83 -44.34
N ALA A 9 20.95 34.75 -43.69
CA ALA A 9 20.51 34.75 -42.30
C ALA A 9 21.70 35.00 -41.37
N ALA A 10 21.58 36.04 -40.54
CA ALA A 10 22.51 36.38 -39.49
C ALA A 10 22.30 35.49 -38.25
N GLU A 11 23.36 34.84 -37.77
CA GLU A 11 23.60 34.69 -36.33
C GLU A 11 24.12 36.06 -35.82
N PRO A 12 23.78 36.55 -34.60
CA PRO A 12 24.24 35.90 -33.37
C PRO A 12 23.35 36.11 -32.12
N ALA A 13 23.69 35.41 -31.03
CA ALA A 13 24.04 35.99 -29.72
C ALA A 13 23.60 35.12 -28.54
N ALA A 14 24.59 34.70 -27.77
CA ALA A 14 24.44 34.13 -26.44
C ALA A 14 23.71 35.11 -25.49
N ALA A 15 22.69 34.62 -24.80
CA ALA A 15 22.10 35.26 -23.63
C ALA A 15 22.41 34.42 -22.39
N GLN A 16 23.17 35.03 -21.48
CA GLN A 16 23.44 34.59 -20.13
C GLN A 16 22.23 34.81 -19.20
N GLN A 17 22.22 33.99 -18.14
CA GLN A 17 21.57 34.18 -16.82
C GLN A 17 20.03 34.11 -16.77
N GLN A 18 19.50 33.22 -15.92
CA GLN A 18 19.21 33.54 -14.51
C GLN A 18 18.75 32.28 -13.76
N GLY A 19 19.32 32.08 -12.57
CA GLY A 19 19.01 30.97 -11.68
C GLY A 19 17.60 31.11 -11.10
N GLY A 20 16.76 30.13 -11.37
CA GLY A 20 15.48 29.94 -10.70
C GLY A 20 15.70 29.32 -9.32
N GLN A 21 15.52 30.13 -8.28
CA GLN A 21 15.39 29.67 -6.90
C GLN A 21 14.18 28.72 -6.80
N ARG A 22 14.42 27.47 -6.36
CA ARG A 22 13.35 26.55 -5.97
C ARG A 22 12.66 27.09 -4.71
N PRO A 23 11.32 27.13 -4.63
CA PRO A 23 10.65 27.50 -3.39
C PRO A 23 10.84 26.36 -2.38
N ALA A 24 11.60 26.63 -1.32
CA ALA A 24 11.85 25.74 -0.18
C ALA A 24 10.67 25.68 0.82
N GLY A 25 9.43 25.66 0.32
CA GLY A 25 8.22 25.80 1.15
C GLY A 25 7.35 24.56 1.29
N GLY A 26 7.52 23.53 0.45
CA GLY A 26 6.65 22.35 0.42
C GLY A 26 6.91 21.32 1.53
N ASP A 27 8.18 21.17 1.93
CA ASP A 27 8.58 20.10 2.85
C ASP A 27 8.24 20.41 4.32
N GLN A 28 8.17 21.69 4.69
CA GLN A 28 7.86 22.10 6.07
C GLN A 28 6.38 21.96 6.43
N GLN A 29 5.46 22.16 5.47
CA GLN A 29 4.02 21.96 5.71
C GLN A 29 3.67 20.47 5.82
N ALA A 30 4.34 19.60 5.05
CA ALA A 30 4.20 18.15 5.18
C ALA A 30 4.77 17.62 6.52
N GLN A 31 5.89 18.19 6.99
CA GLN A 31 6.49 17.84 8.28
C GLN A 31 5.71 18.40 9.49
N GLN A 32 5.04 19.56 9.35
CA GLN A 32 4.17 20.11 10.40
C GLN A 32 2.84 19.33 10.54
N ALA A 33 2.30 18.78 9.44
CA ALA A 33 1.12 17.91 9.50
C ALA A 33 1.41 16.55 10.17
N GLN A 34 2.65 16.04 10.07
CA GLN A 34 3.08 14.79 10.72
C GLN A 34 3.34 14.94 12.23
N GLN A 35 3.59 16.15 12.72
CA GLN A 35 3.84 16.41 14.15
C GLN A 35 2.55 16.58 14.97
N GLN A 36 1.38 16.69 14.32
CA GLN A 36 0.09 16.93 15.01
C GLN A 36 -0.74 15.64 15.22
N GLY A 37 -0.34 14.48 14.67
CA GLY A 37 -1.10 13.20 14.76
C GLY A 37 -0.64 12.22 15.84
N GLY A 38 0.15 12.67 16.82
CA GLY A 38 0.89 11.81 17.75
C GLY A 38 0.54 11.95 19.23
N ALA A 39 -0.55 12.62 19.58
CA ALA A 39 -0.93 12.72 20.99
C ALA A 39 -1.44 11.37 21.49
N MET A 40 -0.69 10.77 22.42
CA MET A 40 -1.21 9.70 23.27
C MET A 40 -2.45 10.22 24.01
N PRO A 41 -3.44 9.34 24.31
CA PRO A 41 -4.59 9.77 25.09
C PRO A 41 -4.11 10.44 26.39
N PRO A 42 -4.67 11.62 26.75
CA PRO A 42 -4.26 12.33 27.96
C PRO A 42 -4.56 11.49 29.20
N ALA A 43 -3.72 11.62 30.23
CA ALA A 43 -3.95 10.96 31.51
C ALA A 43 -5.28 11.44 32.11
N GLY A 44 -6.19 10.51 32.37
CA GLY A 44 -7.55 10.81 32.86
C GLY A 44 -8.59 11.14 31.78
N ALA A 45 -8.32 10.83 30.50
CA ALA A 45 -9.33 10.92 29.44
C ALA A 45 -10.58 10.10 29.79
N SER A 46 -11.75 10.65 29.54
CA SER A 46 -13.03 9.93 29.67
C SER A 46 -13.13 8.78 28.65
N VAL A 47 -14.01 7.81 28.93
CA VAL A 47 -14.31 6.72 27.97
C VAL A 47 -14.72 7.28 26.60
N LEU A 48 -15.51 8.35 26.58
CA LEU A 48 -15.95 8.99 25.33
C LEU A 48 -14.76 9.53 24.51
N GLU A 49 -13.85 10.27 25.15
CA GLU A 49 -12.64 10.81 24.49
C GLU A 49 -11.70 9.69 24.00
N LEU A 50 -11.64 8.58 24.73
CA LEU A 50 -10.89 7.38 24.33
C LEU A 50 -11.49 6.75 23.07
N LEU A 51 -12.81 6.62 22.98
CA LEU A 51 -13.49 6.10 21.80
C LEU A 51 -13.34 7.04 20.59
N ASP A 52 -13.44 8.35 20.78
CA ASP A 52 -13.18 9.35 19.73
C ASP A 52 -11.76 9.22 19.17
N SER A 53 -10.77 9.14 20.06
CA SER A 53 -9.36 8.94 19.69
C SER A 53 -9.18 7.64 18.88
N PHE A 54 -9.81 6.55 19.32
CA PHE A 54 -9.74 5.28 18.61
C PHE A 54 -10.37 5.36 17.21
N LEU A 55 -11.57 5.95 17.08
CA LEU A 55 -12.25 6.10 15.79
C LEU A 55 -11.43 6.99 14.83
N ALA A 56 -10.78 8.04 15.34
CA ALA A 56 -9.84 8.85 14.56
C ALA A 56 -8.64 8.02 14.05
N VAL A 57 -8.02 7.20 14.91
CA VAL A 57 -6.95 6.27 14.50
C VAL A 57 -7.42 5.35 13.37
N GLN A 58 -8.67 4.88 13.42
CA GLN A 58 -9.21 3.97 12.41
C GLN A 58 -9.48 4.67 11.07
N GLN A 59 -9.87 5.95 11.09
CA GLN A 59 -9.95 6.77 9.87
C GLN A 59 -8.57 6.98 9.22
N GLU A 60 -7.55 7.29 10.04
CA GLU A 60 -6.16 7.43 9.59
C GLU A 60 -5.65 6.11 9.00
N ARG A 61 -5.91 4.98 9.66
CA ARG A 61 -5.55 3.64 9.19
C ARG A 61 -6.20 3.32 7.85
N ALA A 62 -7.48 3.64 7.67
CA ALA A 62 -8.17 3.47 6.39
C ALA A 62 -7.52 4.32 5.28
N ALA A 63 -7.07 5.54 5.59
CA ALA A 63 -6.33 6.37 4.64
C ALA A 63 -4.96 5.77 4.28
N ALA A 64 -4.24 5.20 5.25
CA ALA A 64 -2.98 4.51 5.02
C ALA A 64 -3.15 3.31 4.07
N TYR A 65 -4.17 2.47 4.25
CA TYR A 65 -4.47 1.38 3.31
C TYR A 65 -4.78 1.88 1.90
N ARG A 66 -5.57 2.95 1.75
CA ARG A 66 -5.84 3.53 0.41
C ARG A 66 -4.56 3.99 -0.28
N ARG A 67 -3.64 4.61 0.46
CA ARG A 67 -2.31 5.00 -0.07
C ARG A 67 -1.47 3.77 -0.42
N PHE A 68 -1.52 2.73 0.40
CA PHE A 68 -0.83 1.48 0.14
C PHE A 68 -1.31 0.84 -1.17
N ASP A 69 -2.62 0.70 -1.35
CA ASP A 69 -3.22 0.12 -2.56
C ASP A 69 -2.93 0.95 -3.81
N ALA A 70 -2.91 2.29 -3.68
CA ALA A 70 -2.54 3.19 -4.77
C ALA A 70 -1.06 3.01 -5.17
N ALA A 71 -0.16 2.99 -4.20
CA ALA A 71 1.28 2.79 -4.44
C ALA A 71 1.57 1.42 -5.07
N PHE A 72 0.89 0.37 -4.59
CA PHE A 72 1.05 -0.97 -5.14
C PHE A 72 0.52 -1.08 -6.57
N ARG A 73 -0.65 -0.49 -6.88
CA ARG A 73 -1.16 -0.43 -8.26
C ARG A 73 -0.21 0.31 -9.20
N ALA A 74 0.34 1.44 -8.76
CA ALA A 74 1.33 2.18 -9.54
C ALA A 74 2.58 1.33 -9.80
N TYR A 75 3.09 0.64 -8.77
CA TYR A 75 4.20 -0.30 -8.90
C TYR A 75 3.92 -1.40 -9.93
N LEU A 76 2.75 -2.05 -9.89
CA LEU A 76 2.42 -3.09 -10.86
C LEU A 76 2.38 -2.57 -12.30
N GLN A 77 2.05 -1.29 -12.51
CA GLN A 77 1.97 -0.68 -13.85
C GLN A 77 3.34 -0.25 -14.39
N ASN A 78 4.18 0.37 -13.56
CA ASN A 78 5.42 0.99 -14.01
C ASN A 78 6.69 0.23 -13.59
N GLN A 79 6.56 -0.79 -12.74
CA GLN A 79 7.66 -1.60 -12.19
C GLN A 79 8.74 -0.76 -11.47
N ALA A 80 8.42 0.46 -11.06
CA ALA A 80 9.35 1.37 -10.39
C ALA A 80 9.46 1.02 -8.90
N GLU A 81 10.41 0.15 -8.56
CA GLU A 81 10.63 -0.30 -7.18
C GLU A 81 11.00 0.83 -6.21
N GLY A 82 11.78 1.81 -6.65
CA GLY A 82 12.27 2.91 -5.79
C GLY A 82 11.14 3.70 -5.12
N PRO A 83 10.22 4.31 -5.88
CA PRO A 83 9.06 5.00 -5.33
C PRO A 83 8.18 4.11 -4.44
N PHE A 84 7.98 2.85 -4.84
CA PHE A 84 7.19 1.91 -4.05
C PHE A 84 7.84 1.60 -2.69
N ARG A 85 9.15 1.31 -2.67
CA ARG A 85 9.92 1.07 -1.43
C ARG A 85 9.92 2.28 -0.50
N TYR A 86 9.99 3.48 -1.06
CA TYR A 86 9.89 4.70 -0.25
C TYR A 86 8.54 4.79 0.47
N VAL A 87 7.43 4.60 -0.25
CA VAL A 87 6.09 4.62 0.34
C VAL A 87 5.91 3.49 1.36
N MET A 88 6.45 2.29 1.09
CA MET A 88 6.44 1.19 2.06
C MET A 88 7.14 1.54 3.37
N GLY A 89 8.26 2.25 3.33
CA GLY A 89 8.96 2.71 4.54
C GLY A 89 8.09 3.66 5.37
N GLN A 90 7.43 4.62 4.73
CA GLN A 90 6.52 5.57 5.37
C GLN A 90 5.31 4.86 6.00
N LEU A 91 4.63 4.00 5.23
CA LEU A 91 3.48 3.25 5.70
C LEU A 91 3.83 2.31 6.86
N THR A 92 5.01 1.70 6.86
CA THR A 92 5.46 0.84 7.97
C THR A 92 5.53 1.63 9.28
N GLN A 93 6.12 2.83 9.25
CA GLN A 93 6.21 3.70 10.43
C GLN A 93 4.81 4.16 10.87
N GLU A 94 3.96 4.54 9.93
CA GLU A 94 2.60 4.98 10.20
C GLU A 94 1.76 3.87 10.84
N PHE A 95 1.73 2.65 10.30
CA PHE A 95 1.00 1.53 10.90
C PHE A 95 1.50 1.19 12.31
N GLN A 96 2.82 1.28 12.56
CA GLN A 96 3.38 1.10 13.89
C GLN A 96 2.89 2.17 14.87
N GLN A 97 2.87 3.44 14.46
CA GLN A 97 2.36 4.53 15.27
C GLN A 97 0.86 4.37 15.59
N LEU A 98 0.05 4.06 14.56
CA LEU A 98 -1.39 3.84 14.71
C LEU A 98 -1.66 2.67 15.67
N SER A 99 -0.95 1.56 15.55
CA SER A 99 -1.12 0.42 16.47
C SER A 99 -0.71 0.76 17.91
N ARG A 100 0.36 1.53 18.12
CA ARG A 100 0.73 2.00 19.47
C ARG A 100 -0.36 2.87 20.10
N ARG A 101 -0.98 3.77 19.32
CA ARG A 101 -2.09 4.60 19.78
C ARG A 101 -3.29 3.75 20.20
N VAL A 102 -3.67 2.74 19.41
CA VAL A 102 -4.78 1.84 19.82
C VAL A 102 -4.45 1.05 21.09
N ILE A 103 -3.23 0.51 21.21
CA ILE A 103 -2.80 -0.21 22.43
C ILE A 103 -2.91 0.69 23.67
N ALA A 104 -2.56 1.98 23.54
CA ALA A 104 -2.68 2.93 24.63
C ALA A 104 -4.14 3.19 25.03
N VAL A 105 -5.03 3.33 24.03
CA VAL A 105 -6.47 3.52 24.29
C VAL A 105 -7.06 2.27 24.93
N GLU A 106 -6.73 1.07 24.43
CA GLU A 106 -7.16 -0.21 24.99
C GLU A 106 -6.73 -0.36 26.46
N ALA A 107 -5.47 -0.03 26.78
CA ALA A 107 -4.97 -0.05 28.15
C ALA A 107 -5.73 0.91 29.06
N ALA A 108 -5.96 2.15 28.60
CA ALA A 108 -6.71 3.15 29.36
C ALA A 108 -8.17 2.73 29.62
N LEU A 109 -8.85 2.14 28.63
CA LEU A 109 -10.20 1.58 28.82
C LEU A 109 -10.21 0.44 29.84
N THR A 110 -9.20 -0.42 29.80
CA THR A 110 -9.05 -1.52 30.76
C THR A 110 -8.86 -0.99 32.18
N GLU A 111 -8.00 0.02 32.35
CA GLU A 111 -7.75 0.67 33.66
C GLU A 111 -9.00 1.36 34.23
N GLN A 112 -9.91 1.84 33.38
CA GLN A 112 -11.19 2.43 33.79
C GLN A 112 -12.30 1.39 34.07
N GLY A 113 -12.01 0.10 33.88
CA GLY A 113 -13.00 -0.98 34.04
C GLY A 113 -13.93 -1.18 32.85
N SER A 114 -13.69 -0.48 31.73
CA SER A 114 -14.44 -0.65 30.47
C SER A 114 -13.91 -1.85 29.65
N THR A 115 -13.92 -3.03 30.26
CA THR A 115 -13.28 -4.24 29.71
C THR A 115 -13.87 -4.72 28.39
N GLU A 116 -15.19 -4.62 28.21
CA GLU A 116 -15.86 -5.02 26.96
C GLU A 116 -15.44 -4.12 25.79
N LEU A 117 -15.37 -2.79 26.01
CA LEU A 117 -14.87 -1.85 25.00
C LEU A 117 -13.40 -2.11 24.67
N ALA A 118 -12.57 -2.40 25.68
CA ALA A 118 -11.19 -2.79 25.45
C ALA A 118 -11.09 -4.08 24.61
N ALA A 119 -11.96 -5.07 24.85
CA ALA A 119 -12.01 -6.31 24.07
C ALA A 119 -12.43 -6.08 22.61
N LEU A 120 -13.35 -5.14 22.34
CA LEU A 120 -13.68 -4.71 20.98
C LEU A 120 -12.47 -4.08 20.27
N LEU A 121 -11.75 -3.18 20.94
CA LEU A 121 -10.52 -2.59 20.39
C LEU A 121 -9.44 -3.65 20.09
N ARG A 122 -9.29 -4.65 20.97
CA ARG A 122 -8.40 -5.79 20.75
C ARG A 122 -8.81 -6.59 19.52
N THR A 123 -10.10 -6.87 19.37
CA THR A 123 -10.67 -7.57 18.20
C THR A 123 -10.34 -6.83 16.91
N VAL A 124 -10.48 -5.50 16.91
CA VAL A 124 -10.09 -4.67 15.78
C VAL A 124 -8.58 -4.75 15.52
N GLN A 125 -7.72 -4.67 16.54
CA GLN A 125 -6.25 -4.80 16.35
C GLN A 125 -5.84 -6.14 15.75
N ASP A 126 -6.42 -7.24 16.22
CA ASP A 126 -6.08 -8.58 15.73
C ASP A 126 -6.50 -8.76 14.27
N ASN A 127 -7.69 -8.30 13.89
CA ASN A 127 -8.13 -8.33 12.50
C ASN A 127 -7.37 -7.33 11.62
N GLU A 128 -6.93 -6.18 12.14
CA GLU A 128 -6.10 -5.24 11.40
C GLU A 128 -4.70 -5.81 11.12
N ARG A 129 -4.12 -6.54 12.07
CA ARG A 129 -2.87 -7.28 11.86
C ARG A 129 -3.05 -8.33 10.76
N GLU A 130 -4.15 -9.08 10.82
CA GLU A 130 -4.42 -10.13 9.83
C GLU A 130 -4.70 -9.55 8.44
N LYS A 131 -5.49 -8.48 8.35
CA LYS A 131 -5.73 -7.72 7.12
C LYS A 131 -4.42 -7.25 6.49
N LEU A 132 -3.51 -6.66 7.27
CA LEU A 132 -2.20 -6.21 6.76
C LEU A 132 -1.36 -7.39 6.25
N ARG A 133 -1.31 -8.50 7.00
CA ARG A 133 -0.60 -9.73 6.61
C ARG A 133 -1.13 -10.28 5.28
N LEU A 134 -2.45 -10.42 5.15
CA LEU A 134 -3.10 -10.93 3.93
C LEU A 134 -2.92 -9.98 2.74
N THR A 135 -2.97 -8.67 2.99
CA THR A 135 -2.67 -7.64 1.96
C THR A 135 -1.24 -7.82 1.43
N LEU A 136 -0.26 -8.00 2.31
CA LEU A 136 1.13 -8.24 1.92
C LEU A 136 1.30 -9.57 1.16
N ALA A 137 0.62 -10.63 1.59
CA ALA A 137 0.64 -11.92 0.89
C ALA A 137 0.08 -11.79 -0.54
N LEU A 138 -1.06 -11.11 -0.70
CA LEU A 138 -1.64 -10.81 -2.01
C LEU A 138 -0.70 -9.96 -2.87
N HIS A 139 -0.03 -8.96 -2.28
CA HIS A 139 0.93 -8.14 -3.00
C HIS A 139 2.12 -8.97 -3.50
N ALA A 140 2.65 -9.87 -2.67
CA ALA A 140 3.73 -10.78 -3.07
C ALA A 140 3.30 -11.69 -4.23
N LEU A 141 2.14 -12.34 -4.12
CA LEU A 141 1.58 -13.20 -5.17
C LEU A 141 1.42 -12.44 -6.50
N LYS A 142 0.78 -11.27 -6.46
CA LYS A 142 0.56 -10.44 -7.65
C LYS A 142 1.84 -9.90 -8.26
N SER A 143 2.83 -9.55 -7.44
CA SER A 143 4.13 -9.09 -7.91
C SER A 143 4.87 -10.22 -8.63
N ALA A 144 4.89 -11.43 -8.05
CA ALA A 144 5.49 -12.60 -8.67
C ALA A 144 4.84 -12.93 -10.02
N HIS A 145 3.51 -12.87 -10.08
CA HIS A 145 2.74 -13.04 -11.32
C HIS A 145 3.05 -11.94 -12.35
N ALA A 146 3.09 -10.66 -11.95
CA ALA A 146 3.35 -9.53 -12.84
C ALA A 146 4.77 -9.57 -13.44
N GLN A 147 5.74 -10.07 -12.67
CA GLN A 147 7.12 -10.27 -13.10
C GLN A 147 7.32 -11.51 -13.99
N ARG A 148 6.24 -12.21 -14.36
CA ARG A 148 6.26 -13.42 -15.19
C ARG A 148 7.20 -14.52 -14.67
N ARG A 149 7.24 -14.68 -13.35
CA ARG A 149 8.16 -15.60 -12.68
C ARG A 149 7.77 -17.07 -12.84
N PHE A 150 6.56 -17.35 -13.32
CA PHE A 150 6.04 -18.71 -13.43
C PHE A 150 6.21 -19.26 -14.84
N SER A 151 6.70 -20.49 -14.95
CA SER A 151 6.93 -21.22 -16.22
C SER A 151 5.64 -21.38 -17.04
N TRP A 152 4.52 -21.68 -16.38
CA TRP A 152 3.21 -21.82 -17.04
C TRP A 152 2.69 -20.52 -17.68
N GLN A 153 3.21 -19.34 -17.30
CA GLN A 153 2.85 -18.07 -17.95
C GLN A 153 3.50 -17.92 -19.34
N HIS A 154 4.55 -18.67 -19.63
CA HIS A 154 5.25 -18.65 -20.93
C HIS A 154 4.64 -19.64 -21.92
N GLU A 155 4.13 -20.78 -21.43
CA GLU A 155 3.45 -21.81 -22.24
C GLU A 155 2.15 -21.29 -22.87
N GLU A 156 1.35 -20.51 -22.13
CA GLU A 156 0.10 -19.90 -22.62
C GLU A 156 0.35 -18.89 -23.76
N GLN A 157 1.49 -18.19 -23.73
CA GLN A 157 1.90 -17.29 -24.82
C GLN A 157 2.38 -18.05 -26.06
N ALA A 158 3.09 -19.17 -25.87
CA ALA A 158 3.56 -20.01 -26.95
C ALA A 158 2.40 -20.69 -27.71
N ALA A 159 1.30 -21.01 -27.02
CA ALA A 159 0.10 -21.59 -27.62
C ALA A 159 -0.61 -20.65 -28.63
N GLY A 160 -0.34 -19.33 -28.58
CA GLY A 160 -0.84 -18.35 -29.54
C GLY A 160 0.07 -18.10 -30.74
N LEU A 161 1.26 -18.73 -30.80
CA LEU A 161 2.25 -18.52 -31.85
C LEU A 161 2.19 -19.60 -32.93
N ALA A 162 2.60 -19.25 -34.15
CA ALA A 162 2.66 -20.18 -35.26
C ALA A 162 3.63 -21.36 -34.96
N PRO A 163 3.35 -22.58 -35.48
CA PRO A 163 4.22 -23.74 -35.29
C PRO A 163 5.67 -23.41 -35.71
N GLY A 164 6.64 -23.68 -34.82
CA GLY A 164 8.07 -23.41 -35.05
C GLY A 164 8.59 -22.08 -34.47
N VAL A 165 7.72 -21.15 -34.08
CA VAL A 165 8.13 -19.92 -33.36
C VAL A 165 8.26 -20.19 -31.85
N ALA A 166 7.47 -21.13 -31.33
CA ALA A 166 7.56 -21.59 -29.94
C ALA A 166 8.94 -22.22 -29.61
N ASP A 167 9.50 -23.00 -30.54
CA ASP A 167 10.83 -23.63 -30.39
C ASP A 167 11.97 -22.60 -30.28
N LEU A 168 11.83 -21.41 -30.90
CA LEU A 168 12.80 -20.32 -30.79
C LEU A 168 12.70 -19.55 -29.47
N LEU A 169 11.56 -19.65 -28.78
CA LEU A 169 11.26 -19.00 -27.50
C LEU A 169 11.36 -19.97 -26.31
N GLN A 170 11.72 -21.24 -26.55
CA GLN A 170 11.86 -22.29 -25.55
C GLN A 170 13.14 -22.14 -24.72
N GLY A 171 13.39 -20.92 -24.25
CA GLY A 171 14.34 -20.58 -23.22
C GLY A 171 13.63 -19.72 -22.20
N HIS A 172 13.53 -20.19 -20.96
CA HIS A 172 13.10 -19.33 -19.86
C HIS A 172 14.04 -18.12 -19.80
N LEU A 173 13.52 -16.93 -20.08
CA LEU A 173 14.26 -15.67 -19.96
C LEU A 173 14.41 -15.29 -18.47
N CYS A 174 15.02 -16.17 -17.69
CA CYS A 174 15.81 -15.74 -16.54
C CYS A 174 16.89 -14.82 -17.13
N GLY A 175 17.00 -13.56 -16.67
CA GLY A 175 17.87 -12.52 -17.23
C GLY A 175 19.38 -12.81 -17.29
N VAL A 176 19.78 -14.09 -17.16
CA VAL A 176 21.14 -14.63 -17.20
C VAL A 176 21.31 -15.70 -18.31
N GLY A 177 20.27 -16.05 -19.08
CA GLY A 177 20.40 -17.00 -20.19
C GLY A 177 20.65 -18.45 -19.76
N CYS A 178 20.10 -18.84 -18.61
CA CYS A 178 20.25 -20.19 -18.07
C CYS A 178 19.07 -21.10 -18.47
N MET A 179 19.39 -22.33 -18.87
CA MET A 179 18.43 -23.35 -19.30
C MET A 179 18.19 -24.33 -18.14
N HIS A 180 17.23 -24.02 -17.27
CA HIS A 180 16.76 -24.93 -16.23
C HIS A 180 15.24 -25.09 -16.32
N GLY A 181 14.75 -26.30 -16.02
CA GLY A 181 13.31 -26.58 -15.92
C GLY A 181 12.66 -25.75 -14.81
N ALA A 182 11.31 -25.73 -14.80
CA ALA A 182 10.54 -25.11 -13.74
C ALA A 182 11.09 -25.54 -12.36
N PRO A 183 11.37 -24.61 -11.43
CA PRO A 183 11.81 -24.98 -10.10
C PRO A 183 10.79 -25.92 -9.46
N ALA A 184 11.26 -26.97 -8.77
CA ALA A 184 10.40 -28.03 -8.21
C ALA A 184 9.31 -27.52 -7.24
N ASP A 185 9.50 -26.32 -6.68
CA ASP A 185 8.59 -25.67 -5.73
C ASP A 185 7.73 -24.57 -6.39
N GLU A 186 7.64 -24.51 -7.72
CA GLU A 186 6.78 -23.56 -8.42
C GLU A 186 5.29 -23.93 -8.29
N PRO A 187 4.41 -23.02 -7.83
CA PRO A 187 2.98 -23.32 -7.79
C PRO A 187 2.41 -23.43 -9.20
N THR A 188 1.52 -24.39 -9.41
CA THR A 188 0.72 -24.49 -10.63
C THR A 188 -0.21 -23.29 -10.79
N GLN A 189 -0.69 -23.04 -12.02
CA GLN A 189 -1.68 -21.98 -12.28
C GLN A 189 -2.93 -22.13 -11.40
N ALA A 190 -3.40 -23.36 -11.20
CA ALA A 190 -4.56 -23.66 -10.36
C ALA A 190 -4.30 -23.35 -8.88
N GLU A 191 -3.12 -23.70 -8.35
CA GLU A 191 -2.71 -23.40 -6.98
C GLU A 191 -2.53 -21.90 -6.76
N TYR A 192 -1.91 -21.18 -7.70
CA TYR A 192 -1.82 -19.72 -7.65
C TYR A 192 -3.21 -19.09 -7.60
N ALA A 193 -4.11 -19.49 -8.52
CA ALA A 193 -5.45 -18.95 -8.58
C ALA A 193 -6.26 -19.27 -7.31
N ALA A 194 -6.08 -20.47 -6.74
CA ALA A 194 -6.67 -20.84 -5.46
C ALA A 194 -6.14 -19.98 -4.31
N ALA A 195 -4.83 -19.81 -4.18
CA ALA A 195 -4.19 -19.01 -3.14
C ALA A 195 -4.62 -17.54 -3.21
N VAL A 196 -4.75 -16.97 -4.41
CA VAL A 196 -5.27 -15.60 -4.60
C VAL A 196 -6.73 -15.51 -4.13
N ARG A 197 -7.60 -16.44 -4.55
CA ARG A 197 -9.01 -16.44 -4.13
C ARG A 197 -9.17 -16.59 -2.62
N GLU A 198 -8.45 -17.53 -2.01
CA GLU A 198 -8.49 -17.76 -0.57
C GLU A 198 -8.00 -16.53 0.20
N SER A 199 -6.87 -15.94 -0.22
CA SER A 199 -6.36 -14.72 0.41
C SER A 199 -7.37 -13.57 0.34
N TYR A 200 -8.11 -13.45 -0.76
CA TYR A 200 -9.19 -12.47 -0.87
C TYR A 200 -10.36 -12.77 0.08
N GLN A 201 -10.78 -14.04 0.20
CA GLN A 201 -11.86 -14.44 1.10
C GLN A 201 -11.51 -14.14 2.56
N LEU A 202 -10.30 -14.52 2.98
CA LEU A 202 -9.79 -14.24 4.32
C LEU A 202 -9.68 -12.72 4.58
N LEU A 203 -9.22 -11.97 3.58
CA LEU A 203 -9.10 -10.51 3.68
C LEU A 203 -10.48 -9.86 3.86
N GLN A 204 -11.49 -10.32 3.12
CA GLN A 204 -12.86 -9.84 3.30
C GLN A 204 -13.41 -10.21 4.68
N GLY A 205 -13.14 -11.43 5.16
CA GLY A 205 -13.50 -11.83 6.53
C GLY A 205 -12.94 -10.89 7.60
N ALA A 206 -11.64 -10.57 7.51
CA ALA A 206 -11.01 -9.62 8.43
C ALA A 206 -11.62 -8.20 8.33
N ILE A 207 -11.94 -7.74 7.12
CA ILE A 207 -12.58 -6.43 6.90
C ILE A 207 -13.98 -6.39 7.52
N THR A 208 -14.79 -7.43 7.32
CA THR A 208 -16.13 -7.52 7.93
C THR A 208 -16.03 -7.51 9.45
N ALA A 209 -15.15 -8.34 10.04
CA ALA A 209 -14.96 -8.37 11.49
C ALA A 209 -14.49 -7.02 12.07
N ILE A 210 -13.64 -6.28 11.35
CA ILE A 210 -13.27 -4.90 11.74
C ILE A 210 -14.51 -4.00 11.72
N ASN A 211 -15.29 -4.02 10.64
CA ASN A 211 -16.43 -3.12 10.50
C ASN A 211 -17.52 -3.39 11.54
N ASP A 212 -17.79 -4.66 11.83
CA ASP A 212 -18.77 -5.06 12.86
C ASP A 212 -18.34 -4.54 14.24
N ALA A 213 -17.09 -4.79 14.64
CA ALA A 213 -16.56 -4.28 15.91
C ALA A 213 -16.50 -2.74 15.96
N LEU A 214 -16.24 -2.06 14.83
CA LEU A 214 -16.30 -0.59 14.76
C LEU A 214 -17.72 -0.06 14.90
N GLU A 215 -18.72 -0.80 14.44
CA GLU A 215 -20.11 -0.41 14.62
C GLU A 215 -20.52 -0.49 16.09
N GLU A 216 -20.18 -1.59 16.78
CA GLU A 216 -20.41 -1.72 18.23
C GLU A 216 -19.73 -0.60 19.04
N VAL A 217 -18.52 -0.19 18.64
CA VAL A 217 -17.84 0.96 19.27
C VAL A 217 -18.58 2.27 19.03
N ARG A 218 -19.16 2.49 17.84
CA ARG A 218 -19.94 3.70 17.53
C ARG A 218 -21.26 3.72 18.30
N GLU A 219 -21.92 2.58 18.45
CA GLU A 219 -23.14 2.45 19.25
C GLU A 219 -22.86 2.80 20.72
N ALA A 220 -21.80 2.25 21.30
CA ALA A 220 -21.37 2.57 22.66
C ALA A 220 -21.01 4.06 22.82
N GLN A 221 -20.34 4.65 21.82
CA GLN A 221 -20.05 6.08 21.81
C GLN A 221 -21.34 6.91 21.81
N GLN A 222 -22.34 6.56 21.00
CA GLN A 222 -23.61 7.27 20.94
C GLN A 222 -24.39 7.16 22.25
N GLU A 223 -24.36 6.00 22.90
CA GLU A 223 -24.98 5.80 24.22
C GLU A 223 -24.34 6.70 25.29
N LEU A 224 -23.01 6.86 25.27
CA LEU A 224 -22.30 7.77 26.17
C LEU A 224 -22.63 9.25 25.91
N LEU A 225 -22.85 9.64 24.65
CA LEU A 225 -23.25 11.00 24.28
C LEU A 225 -24.69 11.34 24.69
N ALA A 226 -25.54 10.34 24.90
CA ALA A 226 -26.94 10.51 25.26
C ALA A 226 -27.19 10.65 26.78
N GLN A 227 -26.15 10.48 27.60
CA GLN A 227 -26.18 10.57 29.07
C GLN A 227 -25.83 11.98 29.55
#